data_AF-A0A431TVB6-F1
#
_entry.id   AF-A0A431TVB6-F1
#
_cell.length_a   1.000
_cell.length_b   1.000
_cell.length_c   1.000
_cell.angle_alpha   90.00
_cell.angle_beta   90.00
_cell.angle_gamma   90.00
#
_symmetry.space_group_name_H-M   'P 1'
#
loop_
_entity.id
_entity.type
_entity.pdbx_description
1 polymer ?
#
loop_
_entity_poly.entity_id
_entity_poly.type
_entity_poly.pdbx_seq_one_letter_code
_entity_poly.pdbx_strand_id
1 'polypeptide(L)'
;MSGPSFNALGFSQVTDAGLSRPSQSFFNTWLYRHDHAAQDGAQLYLALPFGIPRWRLSMLAWPLAHADVVQDLAVGDLPGLAQAVQHFFAAHGGEGARIPGAASQRPHGFPKGSTR
;
A
#
# COMPACT_ATOMS: atom_id res chain seq x y z
N MET A 1 -22.17 -6.42 0.55
CA MET A 1 -21.56 -5.64 1.65
C MET A 1 -20.22 -5.14 1.14
N SER A 2 -20.14 -3.89 0.69
CA SER A 2 -18.85 -3.29 0.32
C SER A 2 -18.11 -2.95 1.60
N GLY A 3 -17.15 -3.80 1.99
CA GLY A 3 -16.28 -3.51 3.13
C GLY A 3 -15.48 -2.21 2.89
N PRO A 4 -15.06 -1.51 3.95
CA PRO A 4 -14.20 -0.34 3.79
C PRO A 4 -12.97 -0.73 2.97
N SER A 5 -12.74 -0.04 1.85
CA SER A 5 -11.64 -0.34 0.94
C SER A 5 -10.38 0.40 1.38
N PHE A 6 -9.19 -0.12 1.08
CA PHE A 6 -7.91 0.54 1.39
C PHE A 6 -7.83 1.99 0.85
N ASN A 7 -8.54 2.27 -0.26
CA ASN A 7 -8.69 3.64 -0.79
C ASN A 7 -9.34 4.61 0.21
N ALA A 8 -10.26 4.14 1.07
CA ALA A 8 -10.90 4.97 2.09
C ALA A 8 -9.93 5.34 3.23
N LEU A 9 -8.82 4.59 3.37
CA LEU A 9 -7.72 4.86 4.28
C LEU A 9 -6.53 5.54 3.57
N GLY A 10 -6.74 6.17 2.42
CA GLY A 10 -5.69 6.90 1.69
C GLY A 10 -4.73 6.01 0.90
N PHE A 11 -4.89 4.68 0.91
CA PHE A 11 -3.98 3.77 0.20
C PHE A 11 -4.38 3.56 -1.26
N SER A 12 -3.42 3.72 -2.16
CA SER A 12 -3.58 3.40 -3.58
C SER A 12 -2.57 2.34 -4.02
N GLN A 13 -3.02 1.42 -4.88
CA GLN A 13 -2.18 0.32 -5.35
C GLN A 13 -1.04 0.87 -6.22
N VAL A 14 0.19 0.48 -5.90
CA VAL A 14 1.38 0.80 -6.68
C VAL A 14 1.43 -0.21 -7.84
N THR A 15 0.93 0.24 -8.99
CA THR A 15 1.00 -0.49 -10.26
C THR A 15 2.16 0.10 -11.05
N ASP A 16 3.36 -0.43 -10.83
CA ASP A 16 4.51 -0.26 -11.73
C ASP A 16 4.70 1.15 -12.34
N ALA A 17 5.15 2.11 -11.53
CA ALA A 17 5.48 3.45 -12.02
C ALA A 17 6.83 3.91 -11.46
N GLY A 18 7.92 3.43 -12.04
CA GLY A 18 9.24 4.09 -11.94
C GLY A 18 10.42 3.26 -11.45
N LEU A 19 10.25 1.96 -11.12
CA LEU A 19 11.39 1.08 -10.91
C LEU A 19 12.03 0.82 -12.29
N SER A 20 13.09 1.54 -12.62
CA SER A 20 13.78 1.50 -13.94
C SER A 20 14.37 0.13 -14.33
N ARG A 21 14.11 -0.92 -13.56
CA ARG A 21 14.25 -2.32 -13.98
C ARG A 21 13.10 -3.12 -13.40
N PRO A 22 12.22 -3.71 -14.23
CA PRO A 22 11.40 -4.82 -13.78
C PRO A 22 12.35 -5.99 -13.54
N SER A 23 12.70 -6.28 -12.29
CA SER A 23 13.13 -7.65 -11.96
C SER A 23 11.88 -8.52 -12.04
N GLN A 24 11.63 -8.95 -13.27
CA GLN A 24 10.40 -9.47 -13.88
C GLN A 24 9.88 -10.80 -13.30
N SER A 25 10.11 -11.11 -12.02
CA SER A 25 9.72 -12.44 -11.51
C SER A 25 9.45 -12.58 -10.01
N PHE A 26 9.68 -11.57 -9.17
CA PHE A 26 9.70 -11.84 -7.72
C PHE A 26 8.46 -11.46 -6.90
N PHE A 27 7.56 -10.59 -7.36
CA PHE A 27 6.49 -10.11 -6.48
C PHE A 27 5.10 -10.03 -7.14
N ASN A 28 4.36 -11.13 -7.05
CA ASN A 28 2.89 -11.10 -6.93
C ASN A 28 2.49 -10.58 -5.53
N THR A 29 3.07 -9.47 -5.10
CA THR A 29 2.77 -8.83 -3.80
C THR A 29 1.88 -7.65 -4.06
N TRP A 30 0.76 -7.60 -3.35
CA TRP A 30 -0.06 -6.39 -3.36
C TRP A 30 0.66 -5.33 -2.54
N LEU A 31 1.13 -4.29 -3.23
CA LEU A 31 1.76 -3.13 -2.63
C LEU A 31 0.87 -1.91 -2.81
N TYR A 32 0.61 -1.21 -1.71
CA TYR A 32 -0.11 0.05 -1.68
C TYR A 32 0.76 1.12 -1.03
N ARG A 33 0.58 2.37 -1.47
CA ARG A 33 1.21 3.55 -0.88
C ARG A 33 0.11 4.49 -0.40
N HIS A 34 0.30 5.08 0.78
CA HIS A 34 -0.57 6.13 1.27
C HIS A 34 -0.43 7.38 0.38
N ASP A 35 -1.52 8.11 0.15
CA ASP A 35 -1.54 9.26 -0.74
C ASP A 35 -0.93 10.52 -0.10
N HIS A 36 -0.63 10.48 1.20
CA HIS A 36 0.15 11.48 1.92
C HIS A 36 1.47 10.93 2.46
N ALA A 37 2.51 11.75 2.40
CA ALA A 37 3.72 11.59 3.19
C ALA A 37 3.50 12.20 4.59
N ALA A 38 4.30 11.83 5.58
CA ALA A 38 4.34 12.52 6.86
C ALA A 38 5.09 13.86 6.74
N GLN A 39 5.03 14.69 7.79
CA GLN A 39 5.66 16.02 7.78
C GLN A 39 7.18 15.98 7.60
N ASP A 40 7.84 14.94 8.11
CA ASP A 40 9.27 14.70 7.91
C ASP A 40 9.61 14.13 6.51
N GLY A 41 8.60 13.93 5.66
CA GLY A 41 8.74 13.37 4.32
C GLY A 41 8.67 11.84 4.27
N ALA A 42 8.51 11.16 5.40
CA ALA A 42 8.35 9.70 5.43
C ALA A 42 7.12 9.26 4.65
N GLN A 43 7.27 8.21 3.85
CA GLN A 43 6.17 7.63 3.08
C GLN A 43 5.69 6.34 3.76
N LEU A 44 4.40 6.05 3.63
CA LEU A 44 3.80 4.86 4.22
C LEU A 44 3.38 3.86 3.15
N TYR A 45 3.84 2.63 3.30
CA TYR A 45 3.58 1.52 2.40
C TYR A 45 2.91 0.37 3.13
N LEU A 46 1.96 -0.26 2.46
CA LEU A 46 1.23 -1.44 2.92
C LEU A 46 1.45 -2.57 1.91
N ALA A 47 2.10 -3.64 2.33
CA ALA A 47 2.45 -4.78 1.48
C ALA A 47 1.80 -6.07 1.98
N LEU A 48 1.36 -6.94 1.07
CA LEU A 48 0.99 -8.33 1.36
C LEU A 48 1.99 -9.28 0.69
N PRO A 49 3.03 -9.73 1.42
CA PRO A 49 3.99 -10.67 0.88
C PRO A 49 3.31 -12.00 0.52
N PHE A 50 3.69 -12.59 -0.61
CA PHE A 50 3.18 -13.91 -1.00
C PHE A 50 3.58 -14.96 0.06
N GLY A 51 2.62 -15.79 0.47
CA GLY A 51 2.84 -16.83 1.48
C GLY A 51 2.84 -16.34 2.95
N ILE A 52 2.67 -15.04 3.20
CA ILE A 52 2.52 -14.48 4.55
C ILE A 52 1.09 -13.96 4.70
N PRO A 53 0.25 -14.55 5.59
CA PRO A 53 -1.14 -14.17 5.74
C PRO A 53 -1.31 -12.90 6.60
N ARG A 54 -0.46 -11.90 6.41
CA ARG A 54 -0.43 -10.64 7.19
C ARG A 54 -0.02 -9.47 6.31
N TRP A 55 -0.68 -8.34 6.50
CA TRP A 55 -0.26 -7.07 5.92
C TRP A 55 0.94 -6.52 6.69
N ARG A 56 1.91 -5.99 5.95
CA ARG A 56 3.09 -5.33 6.49
C ARG A 56 3.04 -3.84 6.21
N LEU A 57 3.06 -3.06 7.27
CA LEU A 57 3.23 -1.63 7.22
C LEU A 57 4.71 -1.29 7.28
N SER A 58 5.18 -0.42 6.40
CA SER A 58 6.60 -0.07 6.29
C SER A 58 6.80 1.31 5.68
N MET A 59 8.02 1.83 5.82
CA MET A 59 8.43 3.10 5.20
C MET A 59 9.07 2.92 3.82
N LEU A 60 9.24 1.67 3.37
CA LEU A 60 9.90 1.31 2.12
C LEU A 60 8.92 0.56 1.22
N ALA A 61 9.05 0.76 -0.09
CA ALA A 61 8.14 0.12 -1.05
C ALA A 61 8.30 -1.41 -1.05
N TRP A 62 9.51 -1.90 -1.31
CA TRP A 62 9.97 -3.30 -1.28
C TRP A 62 11.41 -3.36 -1.84
N PRO A 63 12.25 -4.39 -1.57
CA PRO A 63 12.13 -5.48 -0.60
C PRO A 63 12.20 -5.02 0.85
N LEU A 64 11.46 -5.69 1.73
CA LEU A 64 11.45 -5.41 3.17
C LEU A 64 12.24 -6.48 3.92
N ALA A 65 13.26 -6.08 4.65
CA ALA A 65 13.79 -6.88 5.75
C ALA A 65 12.82 -6.83 6.93
N HIS A 66 12.93 -7.78 7.86
CA HIS A 66 12.11 -7.77 9.08
C HIS A 66 12.30 -6.48 9.90
N ALA A 67 13.49 -5.88 9.85
CA ALA A 67 13.79 -4.62 10.52
C ALA A 67 13.07 -3.41 9.91
N ASP A 68 12.60 -3.51 8.66
CA ASP A 68 11.92 -2.42 7.95
C ASP A 68 10.39 -2.43 8.17
N VAL A 69 9.88 -3.46 8.87
CA VAL A 69 8.45 -3.60 9.19
C VAL A 69 8.14 -2.77 10.42
N VAL A 70 7.28 -1.77 10.25
CA VAL A 70 6.74 -0.96 11.34
C VAL A 70 5.68 -1.75 12.10
N GLN A 71 4.81 -2.48 11.38
CA GLN A 71 3.75 -3.28 11.99
C GLN A 71 3.26 -4.41 11.07
N ASP A 72 3.03 -5.59 11.66
CA ASP A 72 2.30 -6.69 11.03
C ASP A 72 0.82 -6.66 11.47
N LEU A 73 -0.10 -6.75 10.50
CA LEU A 73 -1.55 -6.69 10.70
C LEU A 73 -2.20 -7.95 10.12
N ALA A 74 -3.26 -8.45 10.77
CA ALA A 74 -4.00 -9.58 10.21
C ALA A 74 -4.74 -9.18 8.93
N VAL A 75 -4.88 -10.12 7.99
CA VAL A 75 -5.69 -9.89 6.78
C VAL A 75 -7.15 -9.67 7.20
N GLY A 76 -7.66 -8.45 7.00
CA GLY A 76 -9.02 -8.05 7.39
C GLY A 76 -9.10 -7.15 8.63
N ASP A 77 -7.99 -6.91 9.34
CA ASP A 77 -7.93 -6.00 10.48
C ASP A 77 -7.85 -4.53 10.04
N LEU A 78 -8.96 -4.04 9.45
CA LEU A 78 -9.08 -2.65 9.03
C LEU A 78 -9.04 -1.65 10.21
N PRO A 79 -9.66 -1.91 11.38
CA PRO A 79 -9.53 -1.03 12.53
C PRO A 79 -8.08 -0.91 13.01
N GLY A 80 -7.36 -2.04 13.08
CA GLY A 80 -5.93 -2.05 13.42
C GLY A 80 -5.09 -1.29 12.40
N LEU A 81 -5.39 -1.43 11.10
CA LEU A 81 -4.72 -0.64 10.06
C LEU A 81 -4.97 0.87 10.21
N ALA A 82 -6.22 1.29 10.45
CA ALA A 82 -6.55 2.71 10.63
C ALA A 82 -5.85 3.30 11.86
N GLN A 83 -5.72 2.54 12.94
CA GLN A 83 -4.96 2.95 14.12
C GLN A 83 -3.46 3.05 13.82
N ALA A 84 -2.90 2.08 13.09
CA ALA A 84 -1.49 2.08 12.72
C ALA A 84 -1.12 3.28 11.84
N VAL A 85 -1.99 3.67 10.90
CA VAL A 85 -1.83 4.89 10.08
C VAL A 85 -1.80 6.15 10.95
N GLN A 86 -2.74 6.28 11.89
CA GLN A 86 -2.79 7.41 12.81
C GLN A 86 -1.54 7.49 13.69
N HIS A 87 -1.10 6.35 14.24
CA HIS A 87 0.12 6.27 15.04
C HIS A 87 1.37 6.63 14.22
N PHE A 88 1.46 6.16 12.98
CA PHE A 88 2.54 6.53 12.07
C PHE A 88 2.59 8.06 11.89
N PHE A 89 1.50 8.69 11.47
CA PHE A 89 1.52 10.13 11.25
C PHE A 89 1.82 10.89 12.54
N ALA A 90 1.24 10.51 13.67
CA ALA A 90 1.54 11.14 14.95
C ALA A 90 3.03 11.04 15.33
N ALA A 91 3.69 9.91 15.05
CA ALA A 91 5.12 9.72 15.31
C ALA A 91 6.03 10.55 14.38
N HIS A 92 5.56 10.85 13.17
CA HIS A 92 6.31 11.55 12.12
C HIS A 92 5.90 13.03 11.96
N GLY A 93 5.40 13.65 13.04
CA GLY A 93 5.03 15.08 13.10
C GLY A 93 3.65 15.42 12.55
N GLY A 94 2.93 14.44 12.00
CA GLY A 94 1.58 14.58 11.44
C GLY A 94 1.55 14.25 9.96
N GLU A 95 0.36 14.39 9.37
CA GLU A 95 0.16 14.26 7.93
C GLU A 95 0.78 15.46 7.19
N GLY A 96 1.55 15.17 6.16
CA GLY A 96 2.29 16.12 5.34
C GLY A 96 1.74 16.22 3.92
N ALA A 97 2.63 16.51 2.97
CA ALA A 97 2.26 16.76 1.59
C ALA A 97 1.63 15.53 0.91
N ARG A 98 0.64 15.79 0.06
CA ARG A 98 0.02 14.78 -0.79
C ARG A 98 0.99 14.35 -1.89
N ILE A 99 1.14 13.05 -2.09
CA ILE A 99 2.02 12.43 -3.07
C ILE A 99 1.30 12.29 -4.42
N PRO A 100 1.76 12.96 -5.50
CA PRO A 100 1.18 12.81 -6.82
C PRO A 100 1.29 11.37 -7.34
N GLY A 101 0.25 10.88 -8.01
CA GLY A 101 0.25 9.54 -8.60
C GLY A 101 -0.35 8.44 -7.71
N ALA A 102 -0.85 8.74 -6.51
CA ALA A 102 -1.80 7.88 -5.80
C ALA A 102 -3.23 7.96 -6.41
N ALA A 103 -3.33 8.19 -7.72
CA ALA A 103 -4.61 8.13 -8.41
C ALA A 103 -4.92 6.65 -8.64
N SER A 104 -6.00 6.19 -8.01
CA SER A 104 -6.61 4.88 -8.20
C SER A 104 -6.72 4.56 -9.70
N GLN A 105 -5.74 3.85 -10.25
CA GLN A 105 -5.90 3.24 -11.57
C GLN A 105 -6.90 2.11 -11.36
N ARG A 106 -8.18 2.40 -11.61
CA ARG A 106 -9.16 1.38 -11.98
C ARG A 106 -8.45 0.45 -12.98
N PRO A 107 -8.40 -0.87 -12.74
CA PRO A 107 -7.88 -1.78 -13.74
C PRO A 107 -8.72 -1.58 -15.01
N HIS A 108 -8.09 -1.00 -16.03
CA HIS A 108 -8.68 -0.79 -17.32
C HIS A 108 -8.72 -2.16 -18.01
N GLY A 109 -9.93 -2.69 -18.19
CA GLY A 109 -10.18 -3.85 -19.05
C GLY A 109 -10.35 -5.19 -18.33
N PHE A 110 -11.58 -5.48 -17.90
CA PHE A 110 -12.08 -6.83 -18.12
C PHE A 110 -12.36 -6.97 -19.62
N PRO A 111 -11.79 -7.94 -20.34
CA PRO A 111 -12.24 -8.22 -21.70
C PRO A 111 -13.71 -8.64 -21.62
N LYS A 112 -14.60 -7.87 -22.26
CA LYS A 112 -15.94 -8.38 -22.54
C LYS A 112 -15.73 -9.61 -23.41
N GLY A 113 -16.06 -10.78 -22.85
CA GLY A 113 -16.01 -12.05 -23.54
C GLY A 113 -16.68 -11.91 -24.91
N SER A 114 -15.88 -12.12 -25.94
CA SER A 114 -16.38 -12.46 -27.26
C SER A 114 -17.05 -13.82 -27.11
N THR A 115 -18.36 -13.87 -27.31
CA THR A 115 -19.06 -15.11 -27.62
C THR A 115 -19.97 -14.81 -28.80
N ARG A 116 -19.58 -15.46 -29.90
CA ARG A 116 -20.26 -15.71 -31.19
C ARG A 116 -21.72 -15.36 -31.29
#